data_AF-A0A817W4W3-F1
#
_entry.id   AF-A0A817W4W3-F1
#
_cell.length_a   1.000
_cell.length_b   1.000
_cell.length_c   1.000
_cell.angle_alpha   90.00
_cell.angle_beta   90.00
_cell.angle_gamma   90.00
#
_symmetry.space_group_name_H-M   'P 1'
#
loop_
_entity.id
_entity.type
_entity.pdbx_description
1 polymer ?
#
loop_
_entity_poly.entity_id
_entity_poly.type
_entity_poly.pdbx_seq_one_letter_code
_entity_poly.pdbx_strand_id
1 'polypeptide(L)'
;MEDGEQQLFLTSPMISQPAEEISTTPRTKRRQYSKENDSNADTTNVENQRTLARERMSINRAQAIPEEVERQRVLARQRSATRRATLTPEQAEQQRTVARERSASRRASLTTHEIERQRALTRERNAATRASLTPEQADQQRTLVRERSVSRRASLTSQEIEQQRALNRERNTATRASLTPEQAEQQRILASMRTMATRATASPKIAEEQRVLTRKRIATRRAAYTPEEVFLKKTSKSKQIVTKTGVYKIIEVEWSKPADMECKTSCLKKLIQQMSMSSPAEGVCGICNIRCYQRDLRRVPLNKMPSIELPKTPEDLCSVVPCIQRTQNLHSNEKYNINNDVDLAMVESEAGYYFLFFYS
;
A
#
# COMPACT_ATOMS: atom_id res chain seq x y z
N MET A 1 12.71 -49.89 45.53
CA MET A 1 13.77 -49.41 46.43
C MET A 1 14.02 -47.97 46.05
N GLU A 2 14.05 -47.08 47.06
CA GLU A 2 14.01 -45.61 47.00
C GLU A 2 12.56 -45.11 46.74
N ASP A 3 11.71 -44.94 47.77
CA ASP A 3 11.76 -43.95 48.87
C ASP A 3 12.02 -42.54 48.31
N GLY A 4 11.15 -41.52 48.42
CA GLY A 4 10.13 -41.23 49.40
C GLY A 4 10.36 -39.80 49.84
N GLU A 5 9.70 -38.81 49.24
CA GLU A 5 9.66 -37.45 49.78
C GLU A 5 8.25 -36.88 49.71
N GLN A 6 7.64 -36.87 50.90
CA GLN A 6 6.34 -36.33 51.22
C GLN A 6 6.44 -34.80 51.27
N GLN A 7 5.74 -34.10 50.39
CA GLN A 7 5.51 -32.65 50.55
C GLN A 7 4.43 -32.43 51.60
N LEU A 8 4.87 -32.05 52.80
CA LEU A 8 4.05 -31.60 53.91
C LEU A 8 3.43 -30.23 53.57
N PHE A 9 2.12 -30.23 53.35
CA PHE A 9 1.28 -29.04 53.35
C PHE A 9 1.22 -28.47 54.78
N LEU A 10 1.93 -27.37 55.04
CA LEU A 10 1.75 -26.56 56.23
C LEU A 10 0.54 -25.65 56.03
N THR A 11 -0.64 -26.14 56.39
CA THR A 11 -1.85 -25.32 56.63
C THR A 11 -1.70 -24.61 57.97
N SER A 12 -1.58 -23.28 57.95
CA SER A 12 -1.64 -22.46 59.16
C SER A 12 -3.05 -22.49 59.76
N PRO A 13 -3.19 -22.69 61.09
CA PRO A 13 -4.48 -22.63 61.75
C PRO A 13 -4.93 -21.18 61.95
N MET A 14 -6.15 -20.89 61.50
CA MET A 14 -6.88 -19.68 61.88
C MET A 14 -7.20 -19.72 63.37
N ILE A 15 -6.59 -18.79 64.11
CA ILE A 15 -6.98 -18.49 65.49
C ILE A 15 -8.15 -17.52 65.42
N SER A 16 -9.37 -18.06 65.51
CA SER A 16 -10.58 -17.31 65.80
C SER A 16 -10.54 -16.88 67.28
N GLN A 17 -10.44 -15.58 67.53
CA GLN A 17 -10.71 -15.00 68.84
C GLN A 17 -12.19 -14.59 68.94
N PRO A 18 -12.79 -14.74 70.14
CA PRO A 18 -14.22 -14.54 70.35
C PRO A 18 -14.62 -13.06 70.31
N ALA A 19 -15.83 -12.84 69.79
CA ALA A 19 -16.53 -11.57 69.82
C ALA A 19 -16.86 -11.17 71.26
N GLU A 20 -16.23 -10.12 71.76
CA GLU A 20 -16.72 -9.37 72.92
C GLU A 20 -17.70 -8.29 72.43
N GLU A 21 -18.97 -8.51 72.75
CA GLU A 21 -20.03 -7.51 72.73
C GLU A 21 -19.67 -6.39 73.72
N ILE A 22 -19.34 -5.20 73.19
CA ILE A 22 -19.31 -3.97 73.99
C ILE A 22 -20.41 -3.04 73.47
N SER A 23 -21.50 -3.07 74.22
CA SER A 23 -22.41 -1.97 74.57
C SER A 23 -22.21 -0.65 73.82
N THR A 24 -23.20 -0.34 73.00
CA THR A 24 -23.42 0.94 72.33
C THR A 24 -23.80 2.02 73.34
N THR A 25 -22.92 3.01 73.55
CA THR A 25 -23.31 4.34 74.03
C THR A 25 -22.85 5.42 73.05
N PRO A 26 -23.71 6.39 72.67
CA PRO A 26 -23.39 7.36 71.63
C PRO A 26 -22.69 8.58 72.24
N ARG A 27 -21.35 8.62 72.24
CA ARG A 27 -20.62 9.81 72.70
C ARG A 27 -19.36 10.15 71.91
N THR A 28 -19.42 10.10 70.58
CA THR A 28 -18.29 10.53 69.72
C THR A 28 -18.74 11.17 68.39
N LYS A 29 -19.78 12.01 68.38
CA LYS A 29 -20.09 12.88 67.23
C LYS A 29 -19.49 14.30 67.31
N ARG A 30 -18.80 14.65 68.40
CA ARG A 30 -18.23 16.00 68.61
C ARG A 30 -16.71 16.10 68.43
N ARG A 31 -16.04 15.04 67.97
CA ARG A 31 -14.56 15.03 67.78
C ARG A 31 -14.10 14.78 66.34
N GLN A 32 -15.02 14.53 65.40
CA GLN A 32 -14.70 14.37 63.98
C GLN A 32 -14.80 15.68 63.19
N TYR A 33 -15.61 16.66 63.63
CA TYR A 33 -15.76 17.95 62.95
C TYR A 33 -14.62 18.97 63.18
N SER A 34 -13.67 18.70 64.07
CA SER A 34 -12.50 19.58 64.27
C SER A 34 -11.23 19.11 63.55
N LYS A 35 -11.13 17.84 63.13
CA LYS A 35 -9.93 17.35 62.42
C LYS A 35 -9.92 17.61 60.90
N GLU A 36 -11.10 17.78 60.30
CA GLU A 36 -11.22 18.06 58.85
C GLU A 36 -11.00 19.54 58.52
N ASN A 37 -11.16 20.46 59.48
CA ASN A 37 -10.91 21.88 59.27
C ASN A 37 -9.45 22.29 59.50
N ASP A 38 -8.73 21.63 60.41
CA ASP A 38 -7.31 21.92 60.67
C ASP A 38 -6.39 21.38 59.54
N SER A 39 -6.79 20.31 58.84
CA SER A 39 -6.00 19.72 57.74
C SER A 39 -6.12 20.47 56.40
N ASN A 40 -7.21 21.20 56.17
CA ASN A 40 -7.37 22.05 54.99
C ASN A 40 -6.65 23.40 55.10
N ALA A 41 -6.48 23.94 56.31
CA ALA A 41 -5.73 25.17 56.53
C ALA A 41 -4.22 24.99 56.31
N ASP A 42 -3.67 23.84 56.71
CA ASP A 42 -2.24 23.53 56.52
C ASP A 42 -1.89 23.22 55.06
N THR A 43 -2.76 22.53 54.32
CA THR A 43 -2.52 22.23 52.91
C THR A 43 -2.60 23.47 52.01
N THR A 44 -3.52 24.40 52.31
CA THR A 44 -3.61 25.69 51.61
C THR A 44 -2.43 26.61 51.93
N ASN A 45 -1.93 26.61 53.17
CA ASN A 45 -0.73 27.35 53.55
C ASN A 45 0.53 26.80 52.85
N VAL A 46 0.70 25.47 52.80
CA VAL A 46 1.82 24.82 52.10
C VAL A 46 1.76 25.09 50.59
N GLU A 47 0.58 25.04 49.97
CA GLU A 47 0.45 25.32 48.54
C GLU A 47 0.70 26.81 48.23
N ASN A 48 0.27 27.72 49.11
CA ASN A 48 0.59 29.15 49.01
C ASN A 48 2.09 29.45 49.19
N GLN A 49 2.79 28.73 50.07
CA GLN A 49 4.25 28.85 50.18
C GLN A 49 4.96 28.32 48.93
N ARG A 50 4.44 27.25 48.32
CA ARG A 50 4.98 26.71 47.06
C ARG A 50 4.75 27.65 45.89
N THR A 51 3.60 28.30 45.79
CA THR A 51 3.32 29.29 44.73
C THR A 51 4.24 30.50 44.88
N LEU A 52 4.38 31.05 46.08
CA LEU A 52 5.32 32.15 46.37
C LEU A 52 6.78 31.75 46.07
N ALA A 53 7.18 30.53 46.38
CA ALA A 53 8.52 30.04 46.05
C ALA A 53 8.73 29.90 44.53
N ARG A 54 7.72 29.42 43.78
CA ARG A 54 7.75 29.35 42.31
C ARG A 54 7.84 30.74 41.68
N GLU A 55 7.11 31.70 42.23
CA GLU A 55 7.08 33.09 41.78
C GLU A 55 8.41 33.81 42.09
N ARG A 56 8.98 33.60 43.27
CA ARG A 56 10.34 34.09 43.58
C ARG A 56 11.38 33.48 42.64
N MET A 57 11.27 32.18 42.34
CA MET A 57 12.16 31.53 41.37
C MET A 57 11.96 32.06 39.95
N SER A 58 10.74 32.38 39.51
CA SER A 58 10.49 32.93 38.17
C SER A 58 11.03 34.35 38.05
N ILE A 59 10.83 35.19 39.07
CA ILE A 59 11.37 36.56 39.14
C ILE A 59 12.90 36.52 39.15
N ASN A 60 13.50 35.68 40.01
CA ASN A 60 14.96 35.53 40.05
C ASN A 60 15.53 35.02 38.73
N ARG A 61 14.80 34.16 37.99
CA ARG A 61 15.22 33.67 36.68
C ARG A 61 15.08 34.73 35.59
N ALA A 62 14.10 35.62 35.70
CA ALA A 62 13.88 36.75 34.78
C ALA A 62 14.90 37.89 35.02
N GLN A 63 15.34 38.06 36.26
CA GLN A 63 16.33 39.08 36.64
C GLN A 63 17.78 38.58 36.58
N ALA A 64 17.99 37.28 36.34
CA ALA A 64 19.33 36.72 36.26
C ALA A 64 20.05 37.16 34.97
N ILE A 65 21.28 37.63 35.14
CA ILE A 65 22.18 37.98 34.04
C ILE A 65 22.42 36.72 33.19
N PRO A 66 22.27 36.76 31.85
CA PRO A 66 22.41 35.59 30.99
C PRO A 66 23.71 34.80 31.19
N GLU A 67 24.82 35.49 31.45
CA GLU A 67 26.12 34.86 31.73
C GLU A 67 26.12 34.04 33.01
N GLU A 68 25.50 34.53 34.08
CA GLU A 68 25.43 33.82 35.36
C GLU A 68 24.52 32.59 35.25
N VAL A 69 23.42 32.70 34.49
CA VAL A 69 22.57 31.54 34.17
C VAL A 69 23.34 30.48 33.40
N GLU A 70 24.17 30.87 32.43
CA GLU A 70 24.95 29.91 31.66
C GLU A 70 26.08 29.29 32.49
N ARG A 71 26.77 30.06 33.34
CA ARG A 71 27.74 29.53 34.32
C ARG A 71 27.10 28.49 35.24
N GLN A 72 25.91 28.79 35.78
CA GLN A 72 25.16 27.85 36.62
C GLN A 72 24.75 26.59 35.86
N ARG A 73 24.34 26.70 34.58
CA ARG A 73 24.05 25.54 33.73
C ARG A 73 25.28 24.69 33.48
N VAL A 74 26.44 25.29 33.22
CA VAL A 74 27.71 24.58 33.03
C VAL A 74 28.07 23.82 34.31
N LEU A 75 28.02 24.47 35.47
CA LEU A 75 28.28 23.83 36.76
C LEU A 75 27.29 22.68 37.05
N ALA A 76 26.01 22.86 36.75
CA ALA A 76 25.00 21.81 36.91
C ALA A 76 25.26 20.61 35.98
N ARG A 77 25.68 20.86 34.72
CA ARG A 77 26.08 19.80 33.78
C ARG A 77 27.33 19.07 34.28
N GLN A 78 28.32 19.80 34.79
CA GLN A 78 29.54 19.22 35.37
C GLN A 78 29.21 18.35 36.58
N ARG A 79 28.48 18.87 37.57
CA ARG A 79 28.05 18.08 38.75
C ARG A 79 27.27 16.82 38.34
N SER A 80 26.41 16.93 37.32
CA SER A 80 25.67 15.78 36.79
C SER A 80 26.58 14.76 36.09
N ALA A 81 27.59 15.23 35.35
CA ALA A 81 28.57 14.37 34.71
C ALA A 81 29.45 13.66 35.75
N THR A 82 29.97 14.38 36.74
CA THR A 82 30.73 13.82 37.86
C THR A 82 29.90 12.78 38.61
N ARG A 83 28.65 13.11 38.97
CA ARG A 83 27.76 12.18 39.64
C ARG A 83 27.54 10.90 38.83
N ARG A 84 27.39 10.99 37.50
CA ARG A 84 27.26 9.82 36.62
C ARG A 84 28.55 9.00 36.55
N ALA A 85 29.70 9.66 36.54
CA ALA A 85 31.01 9.00 36.51
C ALA A 85 31.33 8.26 37.81
N THR A 86 30.79 8.72 38.95
CA THR A 86 31.01 8.10 40.27
C THR A 86 29.98 7.01 40.63
N LEU A 87 29.02 6.71 39.75
CA LEU A 87 28.04 5.64 40.04
C LEU A 87 28.70 4.27 39.96
N THR A 88 28.35 3.40 40.91
CA THR A 88 28.67 1.97 40.77
C THR A 88 27.86 1.36 39.62
N PRO A 89 28.32 0.25 39.02
CA PRO A 89 27.57 -0.44 37.97
C PRO A 89 26.13 -0.80 38.38
N GLU A 90 25.93 -1.19 39.64
CA GLU A 90 24.62 -1.51 40.20
C GLU A 90 23.71 -0.28 40.30
N GLN A 91 24.22 0.84 40.82
CA GLN A 91 23.47 2.10 40.88
C GLN A 91 23.13 2.62 39.47
N ALA A 92 24.05 2.47 38.51
CA ALA A 92 23.81 2.84 37.12
C ALA A 92 22.72 1.97 36.49
N GLU A 93 22.69 0.66 36.75
CA GLU A 93 21.64 -0.22 36.25
C GLU A 93 20.29 0.07 36.93
N GLN A 94 20.25 0.29 38.24
CA GLN A 94 19.03 0.72 38.95
C GLN A 94 18.47 2.05 38.37
N GLN A 95 19.33 3.01 38.03
CA GLN A 95 18.86 4.24 37.37
C GLN A 95 18.30 3.96 35.97
N ARG A 96 18.90 3.03 35.22
CA ARG A 96 18.41 2.62 33.90
C ARG A 96 17.08 1.86 34.00
N THR A 97 16.89 1.00 34.98
CA THR A 97 15.61 0.28 35.18
C THR A 97 14.49 1.26 35.47
N VAL A 98 14.67 2.19 36.40
CA VAL A 98 13.68 3.24 36.70
C VAL A 98 13.41 4.11 35.47
N ALA A 99 14.44 4.44 34.67
CA ALA A 99 14.25 5.19 33.44
C ALA A 99 13.47 4.39 32.37
N ARG A 100 13.71 3.07 32.25
CA ARG A 100 12.98 2.18 31.36
C ARG A 100 11.52 2.06 31.78
N GLU A 101 11.24 1.88 33.06
CA GLU A 101 9.89 1.82 33.62
C GLU A 101 9.11 3.11 33.37
N ARG A 102 9.67 4.27 33.74
CA ARG A 102 9.05 5.58 33.46
C ARG A 102 8.79 5.79 31.96
N SER A 103 9.65 5.28 31.10
CA SER A 103 9.47 5.38 29.65
C SER A 103 8.42 4.39 29.14
N ALA A 104 8.32 3.21 29.73
CA ALA A 104 7.28 2.24 29.42
C ALA A 104 5.90 2.75 29.86
N SER A 105 5.75 3.25 31.09
CA SER A 105 4.51 3.86 31.59
C SER A 105 4.08 5.04 30.72
N ARG A 106 5.01 5.93 30.37
CA ARG A 106 4.72 7.04 29.44
C ARG A 106 4.25 6.57 28.07
N ARG A 107 4.86 5.52 27.50
CA ARG A 107 4.43 4.95 26.21
C ARG A 107 3.05 4.31 26.30
N ALA A 108 2.73 3.66 27.41
CA ALA A 108 1.43 3.04 27.63
C ALA A 108 0.30 4.09 27.76
N SER A 109 0.61 5.29 28.25
CA SER A 109 -0.36 6.37 28.41
C SER A 109 -0.54 7.27 27.17
N LEU A 110 0.18 7.02 26.07
CA LEU A 110 0.08 7.87 24.88
C LEU A 110 -1.23 7.63 24.13
N THR A 111 -1.80 8.71 23.62
CA THR A 111 -2.89 8.65 22.65
C THR A 111 -2.41 8.15 21.29
N THR A 112 -3.33 7.67 20.44
CA THR A 112 -3.03 7.23 19.07
C THR A 112 -2.33 8.31 18.25
N HIS A 113 -2.83 9.55 18.32
CA HIS A 113 -2.23 10.70 17.64
C HIS A 113 -0.80 10.99 18.11
N GLU A 114 -0.52 10.92 19.41
CA GLU A 114 0.83 11.09 19.94
C GLU A 114 1.77 9.96 19.51
N ILE A 115 1.28 8.73 19.45
CA ILE A 115 2.04 7.58 18.94
C ILE A 115 2.41 7.81 17.47
N GLU A 116 1.47 8.26 16.64
CA GLU A 116 1.72 8.57 15.23
C GLU A 116 2.74 9.70 15.06
N ARG A 117 2.60 10.79 15.83
CA ARG A 117 3.57 11.88 15.86
C ARG A 117 4.96 11.40 16.26
N GLN A 118 5.07 10.57 17.29
CA GLN A 118 6.35 9.98 17.71
C GLN A 118 6.94 9.06 16.65
N ARG A 119 6.12 8.26 15.97
CA ARG A 119 6.55 7.41 14.84
C ARG A 119 7.04 8.26 13.67
N ALA A 120 6.36 9.36 13.33
CA ALA A 120 6.78 10.28 12.29
C ALA A 120 8.16 10.90 12.60
N LEU A 121 8.33 11.46 13.80
CA LEU A 121 9.63 12.01 14.25
C LEU A 121 10.73 10.95 14.27
N THR A 122 10.40 9.70 14.63
CA THR A 122 11.37 8.59 14.61
C THR A 122 11.78 8.23 13.18
N ARG A 123 10.84 8.22 12.22
CA ARG A 123 11.14 8.00 10.80
C ARG A 123 12.01 9.10 10.24
N GLU A 124 11.73 10.35 10.57
CA GLU A 124 12.50 11.52 10.16
C GLU A 124 13.93 11.46 10.70
N ARG A 125 14.10 11.23 12.02
CA ARG A 125 15.43 11.03 12.62
C ARG A 125 16.18 9.87 11.96
N ASN A 126 15.52 8.73 11.73
CA ASN A 126 16.14 7.59 11.08
C ASN A 126 16.55 7.90 9.63
N ALA A 127 15.76 8.71 8.90
CA ALA A 127 16.11 9.17 7.57
C ALA A 127 17.33 10.09 7.59
N ALA A 128 17.36 11.07 8.50
CA ALA A 128 18.50 11.97 8.69
C ALA A 128 19.77 11.20 9.12
N THR A 129 19.65 10.23 10.03
CA THR A 129 20.75 9.35 10.41
C THR A 129 21.26 8.56 9.21
N ARG A 130 20.38 7.95 8.40
CA ARG A 130 20.81 7.24 7.19
C ARG A 130 21.50 8.14 6.17
N ALA A 131 21.03 9.38 6.02
CA ALA A 131 21.61 10.36 5.09
C ALA A 131 22.98 10.87 5.56
N SER A 132 23.27 10.84 6.86
CA SER A 132 24.54 11.27 7.44
C SER A 132 25.57 10.15 7.61
N LEU A 133 25.24 8.91 7.25
CA LEU A 133 26.19 7.80 7.30
C LEU A 133 27.30 8.00 6.26
N THR A 134 28.53 7.71 6.68
CA THR A 134 29.64 7.52 5.74
C THR A 134 29.41 6.26 4.89
N PRO A 135 30.01 6.16 3.69
CA PRO A 135 29.90 4.95 2.86
C PRO A 135 30.30 3.67 3.61
N GLU A 136 31.37 3.72 4.40
CA GLU A 136 31.84 2.59 5.20
C GLU A 136 30.81 2.16 6.25
N GLN A 137 30.23 3.11 6.99
CA GLN A 137 29.17 2.80 7.96
C GLN A 137 27.91 2.24 7.29
N ALA A 138 27.55 2.75 6.10
CA ALA A 138 26.43 2.23 5.34
C ALA A 138 26.68 0.78 4.88
N ASP A 139 27.92 0.46 4.46
CA ASP A 139 28.31 -0.90 4.10
C ASP A 139 28.32 -1.85 5.28
N GLN A 140 28.86 -1.44 6.43
CA GLN A 140 28.79 -2.22 7.67
C GLN A 140 27.33 -2.47 8.10
N GLN A 141 26.43 -1.50 7.95
CA GLN A 141 25.01 -1.75 8.21
C GLN A 141 24.41 -2.73 7.22
N ARG A 142 24.77 -2.64 5.93
CA ARG A 142 24.31 -3.58 4.90
C ARG A 142 24.80 -5.01 5.17
N THR A 143 26.05 -5.19 5.60
CA THR A 143 26.59 -6.51 5.94
C THR A 143 25.85 -7.12 7.13
N LEU A 144 25.67 -6.37 8.22
CA LEU A 144 24.92 -6.85 9.39
C LEU A 144 23.47 -7.23 9.05
N VAL A 145 22.79 -6.45 8.20
CA VAL A 145 21.43 -6.80 7.73
C VAL A 145 21.45 -8.08 6.90
N ARG A 146 22.45 -8.26 6.03
CA ARG A 146 22.61 -9.48 5.24
C ARG A 146 22.88 -10.68 6.13
N GLU A 147 23.78 -10.59 7.10
CA GLU A 147 24.08 -11.66 8.06
C GLU A 147 22.83 -12.08 8.82
N ARG A 148 22.11 -11.12 9.43
CA ARG A 148 20.83 -11.41 10.10
C ARG A 148 19.82 -12.07 9.16
N SER A 149 19.76 -11.65 7.90
CA SER A 149 18.86 -12.26 6.91
C SER A 149 19.25 -13.69 6.53
N VAL A 150 20.54 -14.00 6.53
CA VAL A 150 21.07 -15.34 6.25
C VAL A 150 20.81 -16.23 7.45
N SER A 151 21.17 -15.80 8.65
CA SER A 151 20.90 -16.53 9.89
C SER A 151 19.41 -16.84 10.05
N ARG A 152 18.54 -15.85 9.82
CA ARG A 152 17.09 -16.07 9.86
C ARG A 152 16.62 -17.08 8.82
N ARG A 153 17.17 -17.05 7.60
CA ARG A 153 16.80 -18.02 6.55
C ARG A 153 17.28 -19.43 6.87
N ALA A 154 18.45 -19.56 7.49
CA ALA A 154 18.99 -20.84 7.91
C ALA A 154 18.17 -21.49 9.04
N SER A 155 17.53 -20.67 9.88
CA SER A 155 16.67 -21.16 10.98
C SER A 155 15.22 -21.42 10.59
N LEU A 156 14.81 -21.21 9.34
CA LEU A 156 13.42 -21.43 8.92
C LEU A 156 13.11 -22.93 8.80
N THR A 157 11.92 -23.29 9.23
CA THR A 157 11.33 -24.61 8.98
C THR A 157 10.90 -24.77 7.52
N SER A 158 10.73 -26.01 7.05
CA SER A 158 10.26 -26.29 5.68
C SER A 158 8.92 -25.62 5.36
N GLN A 159 7.99 -25.60 6.32
CA GLN A 159 6.67 -24.96 6.17
C GLN A 159 6.81 -23.44 5.99
N GLU A 160 7.65 -22.78 6.78
CA GLU A 160 7.90 -21.34 6.63
C GLU A 160 8.59 -21.00 5.31
N ILE A 161 9.50 -21.86 4.83
CA ILE A 161 10.13 -21.71 3.52
C ILE A 161 9.09 -21.79 2.40
N GLU A 162 8.14 -22.72 2.49
CA GLU A 162 7.06 -22.84 1.51
C GLU A 162 6.12 -21.65 1.52
N GLN A 163 5.71 -21.19 2.70
CA GLN A 163 4.92 -19.97 2.86
C GLN A 163 5.65 -18.75 2.27
N GLN A 164 6.94 -18.60 2.57
CA GLN A 164 7.74 -17.50 2.02
C GLN A 164 7.85 -17.59 0.50
N ARG A 165 7.98 -18.79 -0.08
CA ARG A 165 7.96 -19.00 -1.53
C ARG A 165 6.60 -18.65 -2.14
N ALA A 166 5.50 -19.01 -1.49
CA ALA A 166 4.16 -18.66 -1.93
C ALA A 166 3.96 -17.14 -1.98
N LEU A 167 4.29 -16.44 -0.90
CA LEU A 167 4.23 -14.97 -0.83
C LEU A 167 5.14 -14.29 -1.87
N ASN A 168 6.32 -14.86 -2.13
CA ASN A 168 7.20 -14.35 -3.17
C ASN A 168 6.63 -14.56 -4.58
N ARG A 169 5.94 -15.68 -4.84
CA ARG A 169 5.25 -15.90 -6.12
C ARG A 169 4.12 -14.89 -6.30
N GLU A 170 3.30 -14.69 -5.28
CA GLU A 170 2.21 -13.71 -5.28
C GLU A 170 2.72 -12.29 -5.51
N ARG A 171 3.75 -11.88 -4.77
CA ARG A 171 4.40 -10.58 -4.97
C ARG A 171 4.94 -10.45 -6.40
N ASN A 172 5.61 -11.47 -6.92
CA ASN A 172 6.13 -11.44 -8.29
C ASN A 172 5.02 -11.36 -9.34
N THR A 173 3.89 -12.03 -9.13
CA THR A 173 2.73 -11.93 -10.04
C THR A 173 2.12 -10.53 -9.98
N ALA A 174 1.96 -9.97 -8.79
CA ALA A 174 1.46 -8.59 -8.62
C ALA A 174 2.41 -7.58 -9.26
N THR A 175 3.73 -7.69 -9.02
CA THR A 175 4.74 -6.83 -9.64
C THR A 175 4.67 -6.91 -11.15
N ARG A 176 4.54 -8.11 -11.74
CA ARG A 176 4.41 -8.28 -13.20
C ARG A 176 3.13 -7.66 -13.74
N ALA A 177 2.02 -7.79 -13.03
CA ALA A 177 0.74 -7.19 -13.41
C ALA A 177 0.76 -5.66 -13.33
N SER A 178 1.58 -5.09 -12.45
CA SER A 178 1.73 -3.63 -12.32
C SER A 178 2.78 -3.00 -13.25
N LEU A 179 3.50 -3.80 -14.06
CA LEU A 179 4.48 -3.24 -14.99
C LEU A 179 3.78 -2.50 -16.13
N THR A 180 4.36 -1.36 -16.51
CA THR A 180 3.96 -0.73 -17.78
C THR A 180 4.40 -1.61 -18.96
N PRO A 181 3.74 -1.51 -20.14
CA PRO A 181 4.12 -2.27 -21.32
C PRO A 181 5.60 -2.11 -21.69
N GLU A 182 6.12 -0.89 -21.60
CA GLU A 182 7.52 -0.56 -21.85
C GLU A 182 8.48 -1.28 -20.88
N GLN A 183 8.17 -1.26 -19.58
CA GLN A 183 8.98 -1.97 -18.57
C GLN A 183 8.94 -3.49 -18.80
N ALA A 184 7.78 -4.03 -19.19
CA ALA A 184 7.63 -5.46 -19.50
C ALA A 184 8.42 -5.86 -20.76
N GLU A 185 8.55 -4.96 -21.74
CA GLU A 185 9.37 -5.17 -22.92
C GLU A 185 10.86 -5.08 -22.60
N GLN A 186 11.30 -4.05 -21.88
CA GLN A 186 12.69 -3.93 -21.41
C GLN A 186 13.13 -5.17 -20.61
N GLN A 187 12.27 -5.69 -19.73
CA GLN A 187 12.55 -6.94 -19.01
C GLN A 187 12.66 -8.15 -19.95
N ARG A 188 11.84 -8.23 -21.00
CA ARG A 188 11.93 -9.30 -22.02
C ARG A 188 13.23 -9.20 -22.81
N ILE A 189 13.65 -8.00 -23.20
CA ILE A 189 14.91 -7.76 -23.90
C ILE A 189 16.09 -8.18 -23.00
N LEU A 190 16.12 -7.72 -21.74
CA LEU A 190 17.17 -8.10 -20.79
C LEU A 190 17.21 -9.60 -20.52
N ALA A 191 16.05 -10.24 -20.40
CA ALA A 191 15.96 -11.70 -20.26
C ALA A 191 16.50 -12.40 -21.51
N SER A 192 16.15 -11.92 -22.71
CA SER A 192 16.66 -12.44 -23.98
C SER A 192 18.18 -12.32 -24.05
N MET A 193 18.73 -11.13 -23.78
CA MET A 193 20.17 -10.89 -23.76
C MET A 193 20.90 -11.81 -22.78
N ARG A 194 20.36 -12.01 -21.57
CA ARG A 194 20.92 -12.96 -20.60
C ARG A 194 20.91 -14.38 -21.15
N THR A 195 19.81 -14.83 -21.76
CA THR A 195 19.75 -16.17 -22.35
C THR A 195 20.69 -16.36 -23.55
N MET A 196 20.91 -15.31 -24.33
CA MET A 196 21.89 -15.34 -25.44
C MET A 196 23.30 -15.38 -24.90
N ALA A 197 23.63 -14.55 -23.92
CA ALA A 197 24.93 -14.54 -23.26
C ALA A 197 25.26 -15.90 -22.63
N THR A 198 24.31 -16.50 -21.88
CA THR A 198 24.54 -17.82 -21.30
C THR A 198 24.73 -18.92 -22.35
N ARG A 199 24.04 -18.84 -23.49
CA ARG A 199 24.26 -19.77 -24.61
C ARG A 199 25.61 -19.56 -25.28
N ALA A 200 26.04 -18.31 -25.45
CA ALA A 200 27.32 -17.97 -26.06
C ALA A 200 28.50 -18.42 -25.21
N THR A 201 28.39 -18.36 -23.88
CA THR A 201 29.45 -18.76 -22.95
C THR A 201 29.31 -20.21 -22.46
N ALA A 202 28.28 -20.94 -22.87
CA ALA A 202 28.09 -22.32 -22.45
C ALA A 202 29.12 -23.24 -23.12
N SER A 203 29.77 -24.08 -22.32
CA SER A 203 30.54 -25.21 -22.84
C SER A 203 29.66 -26.09 -23.74
N PRO A 204 30.20 -26.67 -24.83
CA PRO A 204 29.47 -27.57 -25.72
C PRO A 204 28.72 -28.69 -24.99
N LYS A 205 29.29 -29.22 -23.90
CA LYS A 205 28.67 -30.26 -23.07
C LYS A 205 27.39 -29.76 -22.38
N ILE A 206 27.44 -28.57 -21.77
CA ILE A 206 26.29 -27.93 -21.12
C ILE A 206 25.22 -27.57 -22.16
N ALA A 207 25.64 -27.07 -23.32
CA ALA A 207 24.74 -26.74 -24.41
C ALA A 207 23.98 -27.98 -24.93
N GLU A 208 24.66 -29.11 -25.06
CA GLU A 208 24.01 -30.37 -25.47
C GLU A 208 23.09 -30.93 -24.40
N GLU A 209 23.47 -30.90 -23.12
CA GLU A 209 22.60 -31.27 -22.01
C GLU A 209 21.31 -30.42 -21.99
N GLN A 210 21.43 -29.10 -22.21
CA GLN A 210 20.27 -28.22 -22.33
C GLN A 210 19.38 -28.56 -23.53
N ARG A 211 19.97 -28.89 -24.69
CA ARG A 211 19.21 -29.35 -25.87
C ARG A 211 18.47 -30.64 -25.60
N VAL A 212 19.11 -31.62 -24.97
CA VAL A 212 18.50 -32.89 -24.58
C VAL A 212 17.34 -32.66 -23.61
N LEU A 213 17.52 -31.83 -22.58
CA LEU A 213 16.45 -31.46 -21.64
C LEU A 213 15.29 -30.76 -22.36
N THR A 214 15.59 -29.88 -23.31
CA THR A 214 14.58 -29.17 -24.10
C THR A 214 13.80 -30.15 -24.98
N ARG A 215 14.49 -31.09 -25.65
CA ARG A 215 13.87 -32.17 -26.43
C ARG A 215 12.96 -33.03 -25.55
N LYS A 216 13.43 -33.44 -24.37
CA LYS A 216 12.63 -34.20 -23.39
C LYS A 216 11.37 -33.44 -22.97
N ARG A 217 11.48 -32.15 -22.62
CA ARG A 217 10.32 -31.30 -22.26
C ARG A 217 9.32 -31.15 -23.39
N ILE A 218 9.79 -31.01 -24.63
CA ILE A 218 8.91 -30.93 -25.80
C ILE A 218 8.22 -32.28 -26.02
N ALA A 219 8.95 -33.39 -25.90
CA ALA A 219 8.40 -34.73 -26.06
C ALA A 219 7.33 -35.03 -24.99
N THR A 220 7.59 -34.72 -23.72
CA THR A 220 6.60 -34.90 -22.65
C THR A 220 5.37 -34.02 -22.85
N ARG A 221 5.56 -32.76 -23.26
CA ARG A 221 4.45 -31.86 -23.59
C ARG A 221 3.62 -32.38 -24.77
N ARG A 222 4.26 -33.01 -25.76
CA ARG A 222 3.58 -33.65 -26.90
C ARG A 222 2.81 -34.89 -26.49
N ALA A 223 3.37 -35.72 -25.61
CA ALA A 223 2.73 -36.91 -25.09
C ALA A 223 1.51 -36.59 -24.19
N ALA A 224 1.52 -35.42 -23.54
CA ALA A 224 0.42 -34.95 -22.71
C ALA A 224 -0.75 -34.30 -23.51
N TYR A 225 -0.63 -34.17 -24.83
CA TYR A 225 -1.73 -33.62 -25.63
C TYR A 225 -2.90 -34.61 -25.71
N THR A 226 -4.11 -34.12 -25.51
CA THR A 226 -5.32 -34.90 -25.77
C THR A 226 -5.54 -35.05 -27.28
N PRO A 227 -6.25 -36.09 -27.75
CA PRO A 227 -6.56 -36.28 -29.17
C PRO A 227 -7.22 -35.06 -29.84
N GLU A 228 -8.04 -34.31 -29.09
CA GLU A 228 -8.69 -33.06 -29.54
C GLU A 228 -7.68 -31.92 -29.80
N GLU A 229 -6.69 -31.74 -28.91
CA GLU A 229 -5.64 -30.73 -29.09
C GLU A 229 -4.71 -31.07 -30.27
N VAL A 230 -4.51 -32.37 -30.55
CA VAL A 230 -3.76 -32.83 -31.72
C VAL A 230 -4.53 -32.54 -33.01
N PHE A 231 -5.86 -32.69 -33.02
CA PHE A 231 -6.69 -32.37 -34.18
C PHE A 231 -6.69 -30.87 -34.50
N LEU A 232 -6.86 -29.99 -33.49
CA LEU A 232 -6.80 -28.53 -33.65
C LEU A 232 -5.44 -28.03 -34.17
N LYS A 233 -4.34 -28.71 -33.81
CA LYS A 233 -3.00 -28.41 -34.35
C LYS A 233 -2.79 -28.88 -35.78
N LYS A 234 -3.44 -29.97 -36.20
CA LYS A 234 -3.39 -30.46 -37.59
C LYS A 234 -4.18 -29.52 -38.52
N THR A 235 -5.34 -29.02 -38.10
CA THR A 235 -6.17 -28.09 -38.89
C THR A 235 -5.57 -26.69 -39.02
N SER A 236 -4.84 -26.21 -38.02
CA SER A 236 -4.12 -24.92 -38.09
C SER A 236 -2.87 -24.98 -38.99
N LYS A 237 -2.22 -26.14 -39.12
CA LYS A 237 -1.12 -26.33 -40.09
C LYS A 237 -1.60 -26.49 -41.53
N SER A 238 -2.75 -27.13 -41.78
CA SER A 238 -3.27 -27.22 -43.15
C SER A 238 -3.69 -25.86 -43.70
N LYS A 239 -4.16 -24.93 -42.86
CA LYS A 239 -4.43 -23.53 -43.26
C LYS A 239 -3.19 -22.73 -43.68
N GLN A 240 -1.99 -23.08 -43.19
CA GLN A 240 -0.74 -22.40 -43.58
C GLN A 240 -0.05 -23.01 -44.82
N ILE A 241 -0.41 -24.22 -45.24
CA ILE A 241 0.20 -24.87 -46.41
C ILE A 241 -0.47 -24.39 -47.73
N VAL A 242 -1.67 -23.79 -47.66
CA VAL A 242 -2.45 -23.38 -48.84
C VAL A 242 -1.99 -22.04 -49.46
N THR A 243 -1.10 -21.27 -48.84
CA THR A 243 -0.67 -19.96 -49.39
C THR A 243 0.63 -19.98 -50.20
N LYS A 244 1.21 -21.16 -50.49
CA LYS A 244 2.48 -21.25 -51.25
C LYS A 244 2.36 -21.64 -52.73
N THR A 245 1.17 -21.95 -53.22
CA THR A 245 0.89 -21.99 -54.66
C THR A 245 0.01 -20.81 -54.99
N GLY A 246 0.54 -19.88 -55.78
CA GLY A 246 -0.08 -18.61 -56.19
C GLY A 246 -1.31 -18.79 -57.07
N VAL A 247 -2.35 -19.42 -56.51
CA VAL A 247 -3.69 -19.51 -57.07
C VAL A 247 -4.62 -19.10 -55.95
N TYR A 248 -5.05 -17.85 -55.99
CA TYR A 248 -6.10 -17.32 -55.13
C TYR A 248 -7.43 -18.00 -55.52
N LYS A 249 -7.64 -19.24 -55.08
CA LYS A 249 -9.01 -19.73 -54.94
C LYS A 249 -9.59 -18.97 -53.76
N ILE A 250 -10.45 -18.00 -54.07
CA ILE A 250 -11.42 -17.46 -53.13
C ILE A 250 -12.20 -18.67 -52.63
N ILE A 251 -11.77 -19.21 -51.49
CA ILE A 251 -12.64 -20.04 -50.69
C ILE A 251 -13.67 -19.04 -50.20
N GLU A 252 -14.87 -19.07 -50.79
CA GLU A 252 -16.06 -18.58 -50.12
C GLU A 252 -16.08 -19.26 -48.77
N VAL A 253 -15.51 -18.59 -47.77
CA VAL A 253 -15.80 -18.88 -46.39
C VAL A 253 -17.28 -18.57 -46.30
N GLU A 254 -18.08 -19.63 -46.28
CA GLU A 254 -19.49 -19.57 -45.97
C GLU A 254 -19.58 -18.92 -44.59
N TRP A 255 -19.70 -17.59 -44.59
CA TRP A 255 -19.93 -16.82 -43.41
C TRP A 255 -21.16 -17.42 -42.76
N SER A 256 -21.05 -17.76 -41.47
CA SER A 256 -22.19 -18.26 -40.71
C SER A 256 -23.38 -17.35 -41.00
N LYS A 257 -24.47 -17.95 -41.50
CA LYS A 257 -25.68 -17.24 -41.93
C LYS A 257 -25.97 -16.10 -40.94
N PRO A 258 -26.23 -14.88 -41.41
CA PRO A 258 -26.43 -13.73 -40.54
C PRO A 258 -27.42 -14.12 -39.44
N ALA A 259 -26.96 -14.06 -38.18
CA ALA A 259 -27.78 -14.46 -37.05
C ALA A 259 -29.15 -13.80 -37.19
N ASP A 260 -30.19 -14.63 -37.09
CA ASP A 260 -31.57 -14.24 -37.27
C ASP A 260 -31.88 -12.97 -36.44
N MET A 261 -32.63 -12.05 -37.01
CA MET A 261 -32.93 -10.76 -36.37
C MET A 261 -33.65 -10.96 -35.03
N GLU A 262 -34.39 -12.05 -34.86
CA GLU A 262 -34.96 -12.47 -33.58
C GLU A 262 -33.88 -12.82 -32.54
N CYS A 263 -32.80 -13.48 -32.94
CA CYS A 263 -31.69 -13.80 -32.04
C CYS A 263 -30.96 -12.53 -31.58
N LYS A 264 -30.70 -11.59 -32.51
CA LYS A 264 -30.07 -10.30 -32.20
C LYS A 264 -30.92 -9.46 -31.26
N THR A 265 -32.23 -9.38 -31.51
CA THR A 265 -33.16 -8.63 -30.66
C THR A 265 -33.35 -9.27 -29.29
N SER A 266 -33.35 -10.60 -29.21
CA SER A 266 -33.45 -11.34 -27.93
C SER A 266 -32.17 -11.19 -27.09
N CYS A 267 -30.99 -11.22 -27.72
CA CYS A 267 -29.71 -10.90 -27.06
C CYS A 267 -29.66 -9.45 -26.56
N LEU A 268 -30.13 -8.49 -27.37
CA LEU A 268 -30.20 -7.09 -26.99
C LEU A 268 -31.16 -6.86 -25.83
N LYS A 269 -32.35 -7.49 -25.85
CA LYS A 269 -33.32 -7.44 -24.74
C LYS A 269 -32.72 -8.01 -23.45
N LYS A 270 -32.02 -9.14 -23.51
CA LYS A 270 -31.31 -9.72 -22.35
C LYS A 270 -30.22 -8.79 -21.82
N LEU A 271 -29.45 -8.16 -22.70
CA LEU A 271 -28.41 -7.19 -22.32
C LEU A 271 -29.01 -5.96 -21.63
N ILE A 272 -30.07 -5.39 -22.19
CA ILE A 272 -30.78 -4.22 -21.63
C ILE A 272 -31.40 -4.61 -20.28
N GLN A 273 -31.99 -5.80 -20.16
CA GLN A 273 -32.57 -6.29 -18.92
C GLN A 273 -31.50 -6.53 -17.84
N GLN A 274 -30.32 -7.06 -18.21
CA GLN A 274 -29.16 -7.18 -17.31
C GLN A 274 -28.62 -5.83 -16.86
N MET A 275 -28.69 -4.80 -17.71
CA MET A 275 -28.29 -3.43 -17.38
C MET A 275 -29.34 -2.69 -16.55
N SER A 276 -30.61 -3.09 -16.61
CA SER A 276 -31.78 -2.41 -16.02
C SER A 276 -32.01 -2.79 -14.55
N MET A 277 -31.66 -4.01 -14.14
CA MET A 277 -31.96 -4.51 -12.80
C MET A 277 -30.68 -4.90 -12.06
N SER A 278 -30.30 -4.08 -11.06
CA SER A 278 -29.37 -4.30 -9.93
C SER A 278 -27.89 -3.82 -9.99
N SER A 279 -27.68 -2.61 -9.44
CA SER A 279 -26.53 -2.13 -8.62
C SER A 279 -25.13 -1.94 -9.26
N PRO A 280 -24.29 -1.03 -8.71
CA PRO A 280 -23.29 -0.27 -9.47
C PRO A 280 -22.02 -1.08 -9.73
N ALA A 281 -21.91 -1.66 -10.93
CA ALA A 281 -20.65 -2.20 -11.43
C ALA A 281 -19.96 -1.14 -12.31
N GLU A 282 -18.71 -0.82 -11.99
CA GLU A 282 -17.83 -0.04 -12.86
C GLU A 282 -17.85 -0.61 -14.28
N GLY A 283 -18.39 0.14 -15.23
CA GLY A 283 -18.39 -0.23 -16.64
C GLY A 283 -17.06 0.14 -17.28
N VAL A 284 -16.42 -0.82 -17.93
CA VAL A 284 -15.27 -0.56 -18.82
C VAL A 284 -15.83 -0.35 -20.22
N CYS A 285 -15.55 0.80 -20.84
CA CYS A 285 -15.92 1.04 -22.23
C CYS A 285 -15.17 0.04 -23.13
N GLY A 286 -15.87 -0.82 -23.88
CA GLY A 286 -15.25 -1.85 -24.73
C GLY A 286 -14.41 -1.29 -25.89
N ILE A 287 -14.55 0.01 -26.21
CA ILE A 287 -13.82 0.67 -27.30
C ILE A 287 -12.49 1.25 -26.81
N CYS A 288 -12.49 1.96 -25.68
CA CYS A 288 -11.29 2.65 -25.16
C CYS A 288 -10.70 2.02 -23.88
N ASN A 289 -11.33 0.97 -23.35
CA ASN A 289 -10.91 0.24 -22.14
C ASN A 289 -10.75 1.10 -20.87
N ILE A 290 -11.43 2.25 -20.81
CA ILE A 290 -11.46 3.16 -19.65
C ILE A 290 -12.65 2.78 -18.74
N ARG A 291 -12.41 2.73 -17.43
CA ARG A 291 -13.46 2.59 -16.40
C ARG A 291 -14.16 3.92 -16.17
N CYS A 292 -15.46 3.96 -16.39
CA CYS A 292 -16.27 5.16 -16.13
C CYS A 292 -17.39 4.86 -15.13
N TYR A 293 -17.64 5.78 -14.20
CA TYR A 293 -18.81 5.73 -13.33
C TYR A 293 -20.03 6.26 -14.10
N GLN A 294 -21.18 5.63 -13.89
CA GLN A 294 -22.34 5.69 -14.80
C GLN A 294 -22.95 7.08 -15.03
N ARG A 295 -22.65 8.08 -14.19
CA ARG A 295 -23.11 9.47 -14.39
C ARG A 295 -22.37 10.20 -15.52
N ASP A 296 -21.18 9.73 -15.91
CA ASP A 296 -20.31 10.39 -16.88
C ASP A 296 -20.23 9.65 -18.24
N LEU A 297 -21.05 8.61 -18.45
CA LEU A 297 -21.03 7.85 -19.72
C LEU A 297 -21.42 8.68 -20.95
N ARG A 298 -21.93 9.89 -20.77
CA ARG A 298 -22.20 10.84 -21.87
C ARG A 298 -21.03 11.77 -22.17
N ARG A 299 -19.99 11.83 -21.33
CA ARG A 299 -18.90 12.80 -21.46
C ARG A 299 -17.57 12.17 -21.02
N VAL A 300 -16.83 11.60 -21.98
CA VAL A 300 -15.41 11.28 -21.77
C VAL A 300 -14.62 12.57 -21.99
N PRO A 301 -13.85 13.06 -21.00
CA PRO A 301 -13.00 14.23 -21.20
C PRO A 301 -11.99 13.97 -22.32
N LEU A 302 -11.93 14.84 -23.33
CA LEU A 302 -11.06 14.67 -24.51
C LEU A 302 -9.58 14.51 -24.16
N ASN A 303 -9.13 15.16 -23.09
CA ASN A 303 -7.78 15.04 -22.54
C ASN A 303 -7.46 13.66 -21.93
N LYS A 304 -8.45 12.76 -21.80
CA LYS A 304 -8.29 11.37 -21.34
C LYS A 304 -8.45 10.36 -22.46
N MET A 305 -8.83 10.77 -23.67
CA MET A 305 -8.82 9.86 -24.82
C MET A 305 -7.38 9.75 -25.35
N PRO A 306 -6.79 8.55 -25.43
CA PRO A 306 -5.53 8.39 -26.14
C PRO A 306 -5.75 8.83 -27.59
N SER A 307 -4.76 9.51 -28.18
CA SER A 307 -4.77 9.93 -29.58
C SER A 307 -4.86 8.70 -30.48
N ILE A 308 -6.09 8.30 -30.81
CA ILE A 308 -6.39 7.23 -31.77
C ILE A 308 -6.52 7.93 -33.12
N GLU A 309 -5.63 7.57 -34.05
CA GLU A 309 -5.83 7.86 -35.47
C GLU A 309 -7.11 7.15 -35.90
N LEU A 310 -8.21 7.89 -36.01
CA LEU A 310 -9.47 7.33 -36.50
C LEU A 310 -9.26 6.90 -37.97
N PRO A 311 -9.67 5.68 -38.34
CA PRO A 311 -9.55 5.21 -39.71
C PRO A 311 -10.34 6.15 -40.62
N LYS A 312 -9.70 6.62 -41.70
CA LYS A 312 -10.36 7.41 -42.75
C LYS A 312 -11.57 6.63 -43.25
N THR A 313 -12.76 7.18 -43.04
CA THR A 313 -13.97 6.65 -43.67
C THR A 313 -13.85 6.82 -45.19
N PRO A 314 -14.02 5.73 -45.97
CA PRO A 314 -14.12 5.80 -47.42
C PRO A 314 -15.25 6.76 -47.84
N GLU A 315 -14.98 7.61 -48.84
CA GLU A 315 -15.91 8.63 -49.36
C GLU A 315 -17.27 8.05 -49.77
N ASP A 316 -17.29 6.77 -50.16
CA ASP A 316 -18.48 6.03 -50.60
C ASP A 316 -19.54 5.89 -49.49
N LEU A 317 -19.13 5.96 -48.20
CA LEU A 317 -20.02 5.84 -47.05
C LEU A 317 -20.62 7.17 -46.59
N CYS A 318 -20.10 8.31 -47.08
CA CYS A 318 -20.63 9.64 -46.72
C CYS A 318 -22.05 9.87 -47.26
N SER A 319 -22.46 9.17 -48.31
CA SER A 319 -23.79 9.28 -48.92
C SER A 319 -24.89 8.51 -48.19
N VAL A 320 -24.52 7.58 -47.29
CA VAL A 320 -25.45 6.68 -46.59
C VAL A 320 -25.96 7.28 -45.27
N VAL A 321 -25.33 8.36 -44.78
CA VAL A 321 -25.76 9.06 -43.56
C VAL A 321 -26.77 10.16 -43.95
N PRO A 322 -28.08 10.00 -43.69
CA PRO A 322 -29.06 11.00 -44.07
C PRO A 322 -28.99 12.18 -43.10
N CYS A 323 -29.09 13.40 -43.65
CA CYS A 323 -29.15 14.71 -42.98
C CYS A 323 -27.80 15.39 -42.66
N ILE A 324 -27.21 16.02 -43.69
CA ILE A 324 -26.42 17.25 -43.52
C ILE A 324 -26.95 18.26 -44.54
N GLN A 325 -27.85 19.14 -44.12
CA GLN A 325 -28.19 20.32 -44.91
C GLN A 325 -27.03 21.32 -44.77
N ARG A 326 -26.41 21.67 -45.90
CA ARG A 326 -25.43 22.77 -45.99
C ARG A 326 -26.15 24.10 -45.84
N THR A 327 -25.90 24.83 -44.77
CA THR A 327 -26.16 26.28 -44.71
C THR A 327 -24.85 27.02 -44.99
N GLN A 328 -24.84 27.80 -46.07
CA GLN A 328 -23.76 28.73 -46.40
C GLN A 328 -24.04 30.09 -45.77
N ASN A 329 -22.99 30.72 -45.25
CA ASN A 329 -22.81 32.14 -44.95
C ASN A 329 -23.63 32.75 -43.79
N LEU A 330 -22.92 33.29 -42.78
CA LEU A 330 -22.91 34.73 -42.45
C LEU A 330 -21.90 35.08 -41.34
N HIS A 331 -21.20 36.19 -41.54
CA HIS A 331 -20.41 36.94 -40.56
C HIS A 331 -21.32 37.62 -39.51
N SER A 332 -20.90 37.68 -38.23
CA SER A 332 -20.64 38.93 -37.47
C SER A 332 -20.68 38.76 -35.94
N ASN A 333 -19.87 39.57 -35.25
CA ASN A 333 -19.79 39.80 -33.80
C ASN A 333 -21.14 40.00 -33.09
N GLU A 334 -21.29 39.47 -31.86
CA GLU A 334 -21.46 40.23 -30.59
C GLU A 334 -21.97 39.35 -29.42
N LYS A 335 -21.80 39.87 -28.19
CA LYS A 335 -22.15 39.30 -26.89
C LYS A 335 -23.67 39.19 -26.67
N TYR A 336 -24.17 38.04 -26.15
CA TYR A 336 -24.89 37.86 -24.86
C TYR A 336 -25.74 36.55 -24.81
N ASN A 337 -25.74 35.97 -23.60
CA ASN A 337 -26.67 35.05 -22.90
C ASN A 337 -27.91 34.36 -23.56
N ILE A 338 -27.91 33.03 -23.35
CA ILE A 338 -28.96 32.05 -22.92
C ILE A 338 -30.21 31.84 -23.79
N ASN A 339 -30.25 30.72 -24.54
CA ASN A 339 -31.23 29.62 -24.39
C ASN A 339 -30.93 28.49 -25.39
N ASN A 340 -31.39 27.28 -25.05
CA ASN A 340 -31.19 26.05 -25.80
C ASN A 340 -31.71 26.15 -27.24
N ASP A 341 -30.80 26.25 -28.20
CA ASP A 341 -30.95 25.72 -29.55
C ASP A 341 -29.67 24.98 -29.92
N VAL A 342 -29.83 23.85 -30.62
CA VAL A 342 -28.75 22.92 -30.95
C VAL A 342 -27.91 23.52 -32.07
N ASP A 343 -26.80 24.17 -31.72
CA ASP A 343 -25.82 24.63 -32.70
C ASP A 343 -24.79 23.54 -33.02
N LEU A 344 -24.75 23.16 -34.30
CA LEU A 344 -23.66 22.37 -34.88
C LEU A 344 -22.46 23.30 -35.12
N ALA A 345 -21.40 23.17 -34.33
CA ALA A 345 -20.13 23.81 -34.62
C ALA A 345 -19.22 22.84 -35.40
N MET A 346 -18.86 23.19 -36.63
CA MET A 346 -17.81 22.52 -37.39
C MET A 346 -16.49 23.30 -37.20
N VAL A 347 -15.45 22.62 -36.73
CA VAL A 347 -14.10 23.19 -36.66
C VAL A 347 -13.26 22.57 -37.76
N GLU A 348 -12.86 23.37 -38.74
CA GLU A 348 -11.89 22.96 -39.75
C GLU A 348 -10.47 22.97 -39.15
N SER A 349 -9.79 21.83 -39.26
CA SER A 349 -8.35 21.70 -39.03
C SER A 349 -7.67 21.65 -40.39
N GLU A 350 -6.50 22.28 -40.53
CA GLU A 350 -5.67 22.33 -41.75
C GLU A 350 -5.34 20.94 -42.35
N ALA A 351 -5.63 19.86 -41.62
CA ALA A 351 -5.46 18.47 -42.07
C ALA A 351 -6.75 17.80 -42.63
N GLY A 352 -7.84 18.55 -42.86
CA GLY A 352 -9.04 18.04 -43.55
C GLY A 352 -9.94 17.11 -42.71
N TYR A 353 -9.92 17.26 -41.38
CA TYR A 353 -10.79 16.51 -40.48
C TYR A 353 -11.97 17.37 -40.03
N TYR A 354 -13.18 16.84 -40.21
CA TYR A 354 -14.42 17.44 -39.72
C TYR A 354 -14.87 16.72 -38.46
N PHE A 355 -15.02 17.46 -37.36
CA PHE A 355 -15.61 16.95 -36.13
C PHE A 355 -17.05 17.45 -36.01
N LEU A 356 -17.98 16.52 -35.87
CA LEU A 356 -19.39 16.80 -35.58
C LEU A 356 -19.58 16.75 -34.06
N PHE A 357 -19.92 17.88 -33.45
CA PHE A 357 -20.27 17.97 -32.04
C PHE A 357 -21.79 18.04 -31.90
N PHE A 358 -22.37 17.14 -31.10
CA PHE A 358 -23.74 17.26 -30.63
C PHE A 358 -23.69 17.78 -29.19
N TYR A 359 -24.07 19.04 -28.98
CA TYR A 359 -24.29 19.56 -27.64
C TYR A 359 -25.73 19.24 -27.22
N SER A 360 -25.88 18.61 -26.05
CA SER A 360 -27.16 18.41 -25.36
C SER A 360 -27.05 18.80 -23.90
#